data_AF-A0A5P8I3S7-F1
#
_entry.id   AF-A0A5P8I3S7-F1
#
_cell.length_a   1.000
_cell.length_b   1.000
_cell.length_c   1.000
_cell.angle_alpha   90.00
_cell.angle_beta   90.00
_cell.angle_gamma   90.00
#
_symmetry.space_group_name_H-M   'P 1'
#
loop_
_entity.id
_entity.type
_entity.pdbx_description
1 polymer ?
#
loop_
_entity_poly.entity_id
_entity_poly.type
_entity_poly.pdbx_seq_one_letter_code
_entity_poly.pdbx_strand_id
1 'polypeptide(L)'
;PVYQQEENQTDVWTLLNGSKDDFLIYDRCGRLVYHLGLPFSFLTFPYVEEAIKIAYCEKKCGNCSLTTLKDEDFCKRVSLATVDKTVETPSPHYHHEHHHNHGHQHLGSSELSENQ
;
A
#
# COMPACT_ATOMS: atom_id res chain seq x y z
N PRO A 1 12.23 -9.24 -18.58
CA PRO A 1 11.43 -8.32 -19.43
C PRO A 1 10.58 -7.40 -18.56
N VAL A 2 10.58 -6.11 -18.85
CA VAL A 2 9.66 -5.13 -18.24
C VAL A 2 8.50 -4.95 -19.21
N TYR A 3 7.26 -4.86 -18.71
CA TYR A 3 6.09 -4.62 -19.55
C TYR A 3 6.21 -3.27 -20.27
N GLN A 4 5.94 -3.26 -21.57
CA GLN A 4 5.79 -2.05 -22.38
C GLN A 4 4.38 -2.05 -22.97
N GLN A 5 3.65 -0.97 -22.74
CA GLN A 5 2.30 -0.82 -23.26
C GLN A 5 2.37 -0.26 -24.69
N GLU A 6 1.66 -0.91 -25.62
CA GLU A 6 1.47 -0.40 -26.98
C GLU A 6 0.49 0.77 -26.98
N GLU A 7 0.63 1.70 -27.93
CA GLU A 7 -0.19 2.92 -28.01
C GLU A 7 -1.71 2.65 -28.05
N ASN A 8 -2.11 1.54 -28.69
CA ASN A 8 -3.51 1.19 -28.88
C ASN A 8 -4.07 0.25 -27.79
N GLN A 9 -3.27 -0.11 -26.78
CA GLN A 9 -3.71 -0.95 -25.67
C GLN A 9 -4.40 -0.12 -24.59
N THR A 10 -5.37 -0.73 -23.90
CA THR A 10 -6.00 -0.14 -22.72
C THR A 10 -4.94 0.18 -21.67
N ASP A 11 -5.00 1.40 -21.12
CA ASP A 11 -4.13 1.86 -20.05
C ASP A 11 -4.19 0.94 -18.83
N VAL A 12 -3.05 0.34 -18.51
CA VAL A 12 -2.96 -0.65 -17.42
C VAL A 12 -3.27 -0.03 -16.07
N TRP A 13 -2.93 1.25 -15.86
CA TRP A 13 -3.23 1.95 -14.61
C TRP A 13 -4.74 2.14 -14.43
N THR A 14 -5.42 2.61 -15.48
CA THR A 14 -6.88 2.76 -15.50
C THR A 14 -7.57 1.40 -15.33
N LEU A 15 -7.11 0.37 -16.04
CA LEU A 15 -7.68 -0.98 -15.97
C LEU A 15 -7.61 -1.56 -14.56
N LEU A 16 -6.49 -1.35 -13.87
CA LEU A 16 -6.29 -1.85 -12.51
C LEU A 16 -6.75 -0.86 -11.43
N ASN A 17 -7.36 0.25 -11.84
CA ASN A 17 -7.84 1.32 -10.97
C ASN A 17 -6.71 1.89 -10.05
N GLY A 18 -5.49 1.93 -10.57
CA GLY A 18 -4.30 2.45 -9.93
C GLY A 18 -3.93 3.85 -10.41
N SER A 19 -3.18 4.56 -9.57
CA SER A 19 -2.61 5.88 -9.85
C SER A 19 -1.09 5.82 -9.95
N LYS A 20 -0.49 6.91 -10.42
CA LYS A 20 0.97 7.07 -10.44
C LYS A 20 1.54 6.80 -9.05
N ASP A 21 2.65 6.06 -9.02
CA ASP A 21 3.39 5.68 -7.82
C ASP A 21 2.64 4.69 -6.91
N ASP A 22 1.48 4.14 -7.30
CA ASP A 22 0.81 3.10 -6.50
C ASP A 22 1.50 1.73 -6.62
N PHE A 23 1.49 0.96 -5.53
CA PHE A 23 1.75 -0.47 -5.53
C PHE A 23 0.45 -1.26 -5.46
N LEU A 24 0.17 -2.00 -6.52
CA LEU A 24 -0.90 -2.99 -6.57
C LEU A 24 -0.28 -4.37 -6.37
N ILE A 25 -0.47 -4.96 -5.20
CA ILE A 25 0.18 -6.21 -4.80
C ILE A 25 -0.87 -7.32 -4.86
N TYR A 26 -0.66 -8.26 -5.78
CA TYR A 26 -1.53 -9.40 -6.00
C TYR A 26 -0.94 -10.66 -5.36
N ASP A 27 -1.81 -11.55 -4.88
CA ASP A 27 -1.41 -12.88 -4.48
C ASP A 27 -1.08 -13.75 -5.71
N ARG A 28 -0.57 -14.95 -5.46
CA ARG A 28 -0.22 -15.93 -6.49
C ARG A 28 -1.40 -16.32 -7.39
N CYS A 29 -2.63 -16.20 -6.90
CA CYS A 29 -3.84 -16.50 -7.63
C CYS A 29 -4.40 -15.29 -8.39
N GLY A 30 -3.66 -14.18 -8.44
CA GLY A 30 -4.06 -12.99 -9.18
C GLY A 30 -5.16 -12.17 -8.48
N ARG A 31 -5.33 -12.33 -7.16
CA ARG A 31 -6.28 -11.53 -6.38
C ARG A 31 -5.55 -10.37 -5.72
N LEU A 32 -6.11 -9.17 -5.80
CA LEU A 32 -5.53 -7.97 -5.19
C LEU A 32 -5.55 -8.10 -3.66
N VAL A 33 -4.37 -8.04 -3.04
CA VAL A 33 -4.21 -8.10 -1.58
C VAL A 33 -4.05 -6.70 -1.01
N TYR A 34 -3.20 -5.88 -1.63
CA TYR A 34 -2.96 -4.50 -1.22
C TYR A 34 -2.96 -3.55 -2.39
N HIS A 35 -3.54 -2.37 -2.16
CA HIS A 35 -3.39 -1.19 -3.00
C HIS A 35 -2.78 -0.10 -2.12
N LEU A 36 -1.51 0.21 -2.34
CA LEU A 36 -0.76 1.19 -1.58
C LEU A 36 -0.51 2.41 -2.46
N GLY A 37 -1.16 3.53 -2.17
CA GLY A 37 -0.86 4.81 -2.80
C GLY A 37 -0.04 5.73 -1.90
N LEU A 38 0.34 6.89 -2.41
CA LEU A 38 1.03 7.91 -1.61
C LEU A 38 0.20 8.30 -0.36
N PRO A 39 0.86 8.54 0.81
CA PRO A 39 2.30 8.52 1.07
C PRO A 39 2.85 7.13 1.44
N PHE A 40 2.06 6.07 1.24
CA PHE A 40 2.40 4.70 1.61
C PHE A 40 2.97 3.88 0.45
N SER A 41 3.51 4.52 -0.60
CA SER A 41 4.06 3.80 -1.75
C SER A 41 5.55 4.05 -1.94
N PHE A 42 6.26 4.32 -0.84
CA PHE A 42 7.73 4.37 -0.85
C PHE A 42 8.30 3.00 -0.51
N LEU A 43 9.02 2.37 -1.45
CA LEU A 43 9.65 1.05 -1.28
C LEU A 43 10.59 0.94 -0.07
N THR A 44 11.11 2.06 0.42
CA THR A 44 11.98 2.13 1.58
C THR A 44 11.25 1.92 2.91
N PHE A 45 9.92 2.02 2.93
CA PHE A 45 9.17 1.88 4.16
C PHE A 45 8.83 0.41 4.45
N PRO A 46 8.99 -0.04 5.71
CA PRO A 46 8.92 -1.46 6.08
C PRO A 46 7.54 -2.07 5.85
N TYR A 47 6.47 -1.26 5.86
CA TYR A 47 5.12 -1.76 5.60
C TYR A 47 4.94 -2.20 4.13
N VAL A 48 5.71 -1.68 3.16
CA VAL A 48 5.64 -2.16 1.76
C VAL A 48 6.24 -3.56 1.68
N GLU A 49 7.40 -3.76 2.31
CA GLU A 49 8.03 -5.08 2.42
C GLU A 49 7.08 -6.09 3.10
N GLU A 50 6.43 -5.67 4.19
CA GLU A 50 5.49 -6.52 4.91
C GLU A 50 4.25 -6.85 4.07
N ALA A 51 3.69 -5.89 3.34
CA ALA A 51 2.58 -6.11 2.44
C ALA A 51 2.91 -7.14 1.34
N ILE A 52 4.14 -7.10 0.80
CA ILE A 52 4.64 -8.09 -0.16
C ILE A 52 4.75 -9.48 0.48
N LYS A 53 5.33 -9.58 1.68
CA LYS A 53 5.44 -10.86 2.41
C LYS A 53 4.08 -11.47 2.69
N ILE A 54 3.15 -10.66 3.16
CA ILE A 54 1.78 -11.06 3.43
C ILE A 54 1.11 -11.55 2.15
N ALA A 55 1.17 -10.80 1.05
CA ALA A 55 0.56 -11.19 -0.21
C ALA A 55 1.12 -12.51 -0.76
N TYR A 56 2.40 -12.80 -0.50
CA TYR A 56 3.04 -14.03 -0.95
C TYR A 56 2.76 -15.22 -0.03
N CYS A 57 2.78 -15.03 1.29
CA CYS A 57 2.80 -16.12 2.27
C CYS A 57 1.48 -16.39 2.97
N GLU A 58 0.61 -15.39 3.07
CA GLU A 58 -0.67 -15.55 3.72
C GLU A 58 -1.78 -15.83 2.71
N LYS A 59 -2.81 -16.55 3.18
CA LYS A 59 -4.03 -16.79 2.40
C LYS A 59 -5.04 -15.65 2.59
N LYS A 60 -4.60 -14.38 2.51
CA LYS A 60 -5.46 -13.20 2.76
C LYS A 60 -6.73 -13.18 1.91
N CYS A 61 -6.59 -13.49 0.62
CA CYS A 61 -7.72 -13.52 -0.32
C CYS A 61 -8.36 -14.92 -0.44
N GLY A 62 -8.06 -15.84 0.47
CA GLY A 62 -8.57 -17.20 0.50
C GLY A 62 -7.60 -18.26 -0.05
N ASN A 63 -8.07 -19.50 -0.19
CA ASN A 63 -7.26 -20.61 -0.69
C ASN A 63 -6.80 -20.35 -2.13
N CYS A 64 -5.56 -20.73 -2.43
CA CYS A 64 -4.97 -20.62 -3.75
C CYS A 64 -4.46 -21.99 -4.20
N SER A 65 -4.97 -22.50 -5.33
CA SER A 65 -4.58 -23.80 -5.88
C SER A 65 -3.19 -23.80 -6.49
N LEU A 66 -2.64 -22.62 -6.76
CA LEU A 66 -1.29 -22.44 -7.32
C LEU A 66 -0.19 -22.49 -6.26
N THR A 67 -0.53 -22.56 -4.97
CA THR A 67 0.45 -22.68 -3.89
C THR A 67 1.13 -24.06 -3.94
N THR A 68 2.46 -24.06 -3.97
CA THR A 68 3.27 -25.29 -3.98
C THR A 68 3.94 -25.53 -2.62
N LEU A 69 4.39 -26.76 -2.37
CA LEU A 69 5.17 -27.10 -1.16
C LEU A 69 6.43 -26.24 -1.00
N LYS A 70 7.07 -25.85 -2.10
CA LYS A 70 8.24 -24.96 -2.07
C LYS A 70 7.87 -23.57 -1.55
N ASP A 71 6.68 -23.08 -1.90
CA ASP A 71 6.18 -21.80 -1.43
C ASP A 71 5.87 -21.86 0.07
N GLU A 72 5.26 -22.94 0.54
CA GLU A 72 4.99 -23.16 1.96
C GLU A 72 6.30 -23.20 2.78
N ASP A 73 7.30 -23.94 2.31
CA ASP A 73 8.60 -24.04 2.99
C ASP A 73 9.40 -22.73 2.95
N PHE A 74 9.25 -21.93 1.90
CA PHE A 74 9.77 -20.57 1.88
C PHE A 74 9.07 -19.72 2.93
N CYS A 75 7.74 -19.75 2.98
CA CYS A 75 6.96 -18.93 3.90
C CYS A 75 7.16 -19.28 5.36
N LYS A 76 7.34 -20.57 5.70
CA LYS A 76 7.76 -20.98 7.05
C LYS A 76 9.08 -20.32 7.46
N ARG A 77 10.08 -20.25 6.56
CA ARG A 77 11.36 -19.60 6.84
C ARG A 77 11.23 -18.09 7.00
N VAL A 78 10.40 -17.45 6.19
CA VAL A 78 10.10 -16.01 6.31
C VAL A 78 9.46 -15.71 7.68
N SER A 79 8.47 -16.51 8.09
CA SER A 79 7.80 -16.36 9.39
C SER A 79 8.73 -16.62 10.58
N LEU A 80 9.69 -17.54 10.47
CA LEU A 80 10.67 -17.77 11.55
C LEU A 80 11.65 -16.60 11.68
N ALA A 81 12.09 -16.02 10.56
CA ALA A 81 13.04 -14.90 10.56
C ALA A 81 12.44 -13.60 11.12
N THR A 82 11.12 -13.42 11.08
CA THR A 82 10.44 -12.25 11.68
C THR A 82 10.31 -12.38 13.20
N VAL A 83 10.23 -13.61 13.74
CA VAL A 83 10.19 -13.85 15.19
C VAL A 83 11.53 -13.46 15.84
N ASP A 84 12.66 -13.82 15.25
CA ASP A 84 13.98 -13.48 15.78
C ASP A 84 14.26 -11.97 15.77
N LYS A 85 13.71 -11.21 14.82
CA LYS A 85 13.86 -9.75 14.73
C LYS A 85 13.03 -8.98 15.77
N THR A 86 11.99 -9.58 16.34
CA THR A 86 11.08 -8.89 17.27
C THR A 86 11.72 -8.71 18.67
N VAL A 87 12.86 -9.36 18.94
CA VAL A 87 13.57 -9.25 20.22
C VAL A 87 14.45 -7.99 20.33
N GLU A 88 14.72 -7.29 19.22
CA GLU A 88 15.55 -6.07 19.21
C GLU A 88 14.90 -4.93 18.41
N THR A 89 13.97 -4.18 18.99
CA THR A 89 13.76 -2.77 18.62
C THR A 89 13.26 -1.97 19.82
N PRO A 90 13.94 -0.87 20.22
CA PRO A 90 13.43 0.08 21.21
C PRO A 90 12.26 0.89 20.63
N SER A 91 11.22 1.06 21.45
CA SER A 91 10.03 1.90 21.25
C SER A 91 10.30 3.21 20.49
N PRO A 92 9.58 3.51 19.38
CA PRO A 92 9.63 4.82 18.76
C PRO A 92 8.80 5.81 19.59
N HIS A 93 9.48 6.70 20.31
CA HIS A 93 8.87 7.88 20.91
C HIS A 93 8.39 8.82 19.80
N TYR A 94 7.08 8.87 19.56
CA TYR A 94 6.45 9.89 18.74
C TYR A 94 6.28 11.18 19.56
N HIS A 95 7.16 12.15 19.35
CA HIS A 95 6.90 13.55 19.66
C HIS A 95 6.85 14.34 18.36
N HIS A 96 5.65 14.52 17.82
CA HIS A 96 5.37 15.57 16.85
C HIS A 96 4.50 16.62 17.53
N GLU A 97 5.14 17.64 18.10
CA GLU A 97 4.49 18.92 18.37
C GLU A 97 4.19 19.61 17.04
N HIS A 98 2.92 19.75 16.71
CA HIS A 98 2.46 20.65 15.67
C HIS A 98 1.89 21.91 16.33
N HIS A 99 2.67 22.98 16.36
CA HIS A 99 2.16 24.33 16.57
C HIS A 99 1.82 24.93 15.20
N HIS A 100 0.52 24.98 14.90
CA HIS A 100 0.00 25.92 13.89
C HIS A 100 -1.04 26.81 14.55
N ASN A 101 -0.57 27.98 14.94
CA ASN A 101 -1.38 29.10 15.35
C ASN A 101 -1.56 30.00 14.12
N HIS A 102 -2.75 30.02 13.52
CA HIS A 102 -3.22 31.13 12.69
C HIS A 102 -4.73 31.26 12.83
N GLY A 103 -5.15 32.15 13.73
CA GLY A 103 -6.48 32.70 13.72
C GLY A 103 -6.61 33.77 12.65
N HIS A 104 -7.66 33.68 11.83
CA HIS A 104 -8.28 34.82 11.19
C HIS A 104 -9.79 34.62 11.16
N GLN A 105 -10.47 35.31 12.08
CA GLN A 105 -11.87 35.68 11.92
C GLN A 105 -11.95 36.76 10.85
N HIS A 106 -12.87 36.62 9.90
CA HIS A 106 -13.47 37.77 9.23
C HIS A 106 -14.95 37.47 8.95
N LEU A 107 -15.83 38.15 9.69
CA LEU A 107 -17.20 38.39 9.27
C LEU A 107 -17.18 39.31 8.05
N GLY A 108 -18.07 39.09 7.08
CA GLY A 108 -18.23 39.99 5.95
C GLY A 108 -19.19 39.45 4.91
N SER A 109 -20.47 39.74 5.13
CA SER A 109 -21.57 39.65 4.18
C SER A 109 -21.23 40.22 2.80
N SER A 110 -21.64 39.53 1.74
CA SER A 110 -22.20 40.15 0.53
C SER A 110 -23.01 39.11 -0.22
N GLU A 111 -24.31 39.37 -0.32
CA GLU A 111 -25.23 38.74 -1.25
C GLU A 111 -24.71 38.90 -2.68
N LEU A 112 -24.89 37.86 -3.51
CA LEU A 112 -25.16 38.03 -4.93
C LEU A 112 -25.93 36.81 -5.45
N SER A 113 -26.98 37.15 -6.16
CA SER A 113 -28.12 36.41 -6.69
C SER A 113 -27.77 35.46 -7.86
N GLU A 114 -28.72 34.56 -8.13
CA GLU A 114 -29.03 33.84 -9.38
C GLU A 114 -28.14 32.68 -9.85
N ASN A 115 -28.63 31.44 -9.70
CA ASN A 115 -29.52 30.85 -10.70
C ASN A 115 -29.99 29.43 -10.31
N GLN A 116 -31.27 29.17 -10.65
CA GLN A 116 -32.01 27.91 -10.77
C GLN A 116 -32.80 27.41 -9.54
#